data_AF-A0A8S9WKP2-F1
#
_entry.id   AF-A0A8S9WKP2-F1
#
_cell.length_a   1.000
_cell.length_b   1.000
_cell.length_c   1.000
_cell.angle_alpha   90.00
_cell.angle_beta   90.00
_cell.angle_gamma   90.00
#
_symmetry.space_group_name_H-M   'P 1'
#
loop_
_entity.id
_entity.type
_entity.pdbx_description
1 polymer ?
#
loop_
_entity_poly.entity_id
_entity_poly.type
_entity_poly.pdbx_seq_one_letter_code
_entity_poly.pdbx_strand_id
1 'polypeptide(L)'
;MPSFRAKARAVDLLGKGQIADLPTAICELWKNGYDAYADNLSCDLYLKGYKGLNSPVFTLSDDGTGMSKKDIEDRWIVLGTDSRVRGAEPLTEEERLGKPIRIPMGEKGIGRLSVSYLGPKMFMITKKKNGNCLALFIDWRILDNYNLYLNDIDIHLKEISSSSEIKKILFELVNEFKQNLRSCNWEEHQPLADTISKDAENFNFPDFLVERIQSDFYGEDRHGTIFIVFDPHDQLTELSKGDRIDIRGDPAINYLRSSLSGINNSFKEEKLFKTNFFIHDSAGKYDLIAKEDFFTRDDMFENSDHYLTGSFDENGFFNGELKVFNQIIQHKFRPRRPPGRTPYGPLKIE
;
A
#
# COMPACT_ATOMS: atom_id res chain seq x y z
N MET A 1 31.58 -24.33 7.26
CA MET A 1 31.31 -23.24 8.23
C MET A 1 29.81 -23.18 8.49
N PRO A 2 29.34 -22.93 9.72
CA PRO A 2 27.92 -22.72 9.97
C PRO A 2 27.43 -21.44 9.27
N SER A 3 26.23 -21.46 8.69
CA SER A 3 25.57 -20.30 8.07
C SER A 3 24.27 -19.96 8.79
N PHE A 4 23.96 -18.67 8.89
CA PHE A 4 22.66 -18.22 9.39
C PHE A 4 21.54 -18.69 8.47
N ARG A 5 20.43 -19.15 9.05
CA ARG A 5 19.20 -19.52 8.35
C ARG A 5 18.02 -18.90 9.07
N ALA A 6 17.09 -18.33 8.30
CA ALA A 6 15.88 -17.74 8.84
C ALA A 6 14.71 -18.71 8.71
N LYS A 7 13.98 -18.91 9.82
CA LYS A 7 12.71 -19.65 9.82
C LYS A 7 11.63 -18.84 9.11
N ALA A 8 10.68 -19.50 8.47
CA ALA A 8 9.57 -18.86 7.76
C ALA A 8 8.79 -17.90 8.67
N ARG A 9 8.56 -18.31 9.93
CA ARG A 9 7.94 -17.49 10.98
C ARG A 9 8.62 -16.15 11.25
N ALA A 10 9.90 -15.98 10.91
CA ALA A 10 10.57 -14.70 11.05
C ALA A 10 9.96 -13.62 10.13
N VAL A 11 9.48 -13.99 8.94
CA VAL A 11 8.74 -13.07 8.06
C VAL A 11 7.43 -12.64 8.70
N ASP A 12 6.69 -13.59 9.30
CA ASP A 12 5.41 -13.28 9.93
C ASP A 12 5.57 -12.29 11.11
N LEU A 13 6.61 -12.51 11.93
CA LEU A 13 6.97 -11.60 13.03
C LEU A 13 7.39 -10.20 12.55
N LEU A 14 8.02 -10.09 11.38
CA LEU A 14 8.46 -8.83 10.78
C LEU A 14 7.37 -8.16 9.91
N GLY A 15 6.38 -8.93 9.45
CA GLY A 15 5.23 -8.48 8.67
C GLY A 15 4.06 -8.16 9.58
N LYS A 16 3.11 -9.10 9.72
CA LYS A 16 1.92 -8.94 10.57
C LYS A 16 2.28 -8.53 12.00
N GLY A 17 3.34 -9.10 12.57
CA GLY A 17 3.75 -8.81 13.95
C GLY A 17 4.27 -7.39 14.21
N GLN A 18 4.68 -6.64 13.18
CA GLN A 18 5.15 -5.24 13.32
C GLN A 18 4.11 -4.19 12.94
N ILE A 19 2.99 -4.61 12.36
CA ILE A 19 1.96 -3.70 11.84
C ILE A 19 0.87 -3.58 12.88
N ALA A 20 0.70 -2.35 13.38
CA ALA A 20 -0.23 -2.06 14.46
C ALA A 20 -1.70 -2.26 14.03
N ASP A 21 -2.04 -1.83 12.82
CA ASP A 21 -3.42 -1.78 12.35
C ASP A 21 -3.56 -1.73 10.81
N LEU A 22 -4.81 -1.85 10.35
CA LEU A 22 -5.19 -1.78 8.93
C LEU A 22 -4.77 -0.46 8.24
N PRO A 23 -5.03 0.75 8.79
CA PRO A 23 -4.57 1.98 8.17
C PRO A 23 -3.05 2.03 7.98
N THR A 24 -2.27 1.56 8.97
CA THR A 24 -0.81 1.48 8.84
C THR A 24 -0.42 0.55 7.71
N ALA A 25 -1.06 -0.62 7.58
CA ALA A 25 -0.79 -1.56 6.49
C ALA A 25 -0.99 -0.94 5.10
N ILE A 26 -2.13 -0.26 4.91
CA ILE A 26 -2.45 0.42 3.65
C ILE A 26 -1.47 1.59 3.39
N CYS A 27 -1.17 2.39 4.41
CA CYS A 27 -0.24 3.50 4.31
C CYS A 27 1.17 3.05 3.91
N GLU A 28 1.69 1.96 4.46
CA GLU A 28 3.01 1.43 4.07
C GLU A 28 3.05 1.00 2.60
N LEU A 29 1.97 0.39 2.09
CA LEU A 29 1.86 0.03 0.66
C LEU A 29 1.72 1.26 -0.24
N TRP A 30 0.95 2.27 0.19
CA TRP A 30 0.83 3.53 -0.53
C TRP A 30 2.15 4.31 -0.58
N LYS A 31 2.93 4.31 0.51
CA LYS A 31 4.29 4.87 0.51
C LYS A 31 5.18 4.17 -0.50
N ASN A 32 5.10 2.84 -0.63
CA ASN A 32 5.85 2.10 -1.65
C ASN A 32 5.44 2.53 -3.07
N GLY A 33 4.14 2.70 -3.34
CA GLY A 33 3.67 3.21 -4.63
C GLY A 33 4.13 4.65 -4.90
N TYR A 34 4.13 5.51 -3.88
CA TYR A 34 4.67 6.87 -3.97
C TYR A 34 6.18 6.87 -4.29
N ASP A 35 6.95 5.99 -3.65
CA ASP A 35 8.39 5.82 -3.87
C ASP A 35 8.71 5.21 -5.25
N ALA A 36 7.73 4.49 -5.82
CA ALA A 36 7.68 4.03 -7.21
C ALA A 36 7.11 5.09 -8.16
N TYR A 37 7.01 6.35 -7.73
CA TYR A 37 6.58 7.48 -8.57
C TYR A 37 5.14 7.37 -9.11
N ALA A 38 4.24 6.68 -8.41
CA ALA A 38 2.82 6.65 -8.75
C ALA A 38 2.16 8.04 -8.61
N ASP A 39 1.22 8.37 -9.49
CA ASP A 39 0.33 9.52 -9.35
C ASP A 39 -1.01 9.13 -8.73
N ASN A 40 -1.43 7.87 -8.89
CA ASN A 40 -2.68 7.36 -8.38
C ASN A 40 -2.41 6.11 -7.53
N LEU A 41 -2.81 6.20 -6.26
CA LEU A 41 -2.77 5.11 -5.29
C LEU A 41 -4.22 4.80 -4.92
N SER A 42 -4.71 3.61 -5.27
CA SER A 42 -6.10 3.22 -5.00
C SER A 42 -6.13 1.98 -4.14
N CYS A 43 -7.15 1.90 -3.29
CA CYS A 43 -7.63 0.62 -2.83
C CYS A 43 -9.13 0.48 -3.09
N ASP A 44 -9.56 -0.74 -3.38
CA ASP A 44 -10.95 -1.04 -3.67
C ASP A 44 -11.37 -2.28 -2.88
N LEU A 45 -12.39 -2.14 -2.05
CA LEU A 45 -13.04 -3.23 -1.34
C LEU A 45 -14.33 -3.63 -2.07
N TYR A 46 -14.32 -4.81 -2.66
CA TYR A 46 -15.48 -5.41 -3.32
C TYR A 46 -16.20 -6.34 -2.36
N LEU A 47 -17.45 -6.02 -2.04
CA LEU A 47 -18.24 -6.76 -1.05
C LEU A 47 -19.00 -7.92 -1.69
N LYS A 48 -19.40 -8.88 -0.86
CA LYS A 48 -20.27 -9.98 -1.27
C LYS A 48 -21.54 -9.42 -1.93
N GLY A 49 -21.90 -9.96 -3.09
CA GLY A 49 -23.03 -9.52 -3.90
C GLY A 49 -22.67 -8.49 -4.98
N TYR A 50 -21.54 -7.78 -4.89
CA TYR A 50 -21.09 -6.89 -5.96
C TYR A 50 -20.77 -7.71 -7.22
N LYS A 51 -21.48 -7.43 -8.33
CA LYS A 51 -21.36 -8.15 -9.60
C LYS A 51 -21.33 -9.69 -9.45
N GLY A 52 -22.11 -10.24 -8.51
CA GLY A 52 -22.20 -11.68 -8.29
C GLY A 52 -21.06 -12.30 -7.47
N LEU A 53 -20.25 -11.50 -6.76
CA LEU A 53 -19.24 -12.00 -5.84
C LEU A 53 -19.84 -12.84 -4.70
N ASN A 54 -19.26 -14.01 -4.46
CA ASN A 54 -19.64 -14.89 -3.34
C ASN A 54 -18.92 -14.55 -2.04
N SER A 55 -17.72 -13.98 -2.14
CA SER A 55 -16.86 -13.56 -1.03
C SER A 55 -16.25 -12.18 -1.34
N PRO A 56 -15.92 -11.38 -0.32
CA PRO A 56 -15.27 -10.10 -0.53
C PRO A 56 -13.87 -10.25 -1.11
N VAL A 57 -13.46 -9.25 -1.90
CA VAL A 57 -12.12 -9.13 -2.47
C VAL A 57 -11.62 -7.72 -2.21
N PHE A 58 -10.39 -7.59 -1.73
CA PHE A 58 -9.74 -6.30 -1.57
C PHE A 58 -8.64 -6.15 -2.61
N THR A 59 -8.49 -4.96 -3.17
CA THR A 59 -7.40 -4.65 -4.09
C THR A 59 -6.67 -3.41 -3.65
N LEU A 60 -5.36 -3.37 -3.85
CA LEU A 60 -4.54 -2.18 -3.69
C LEU A 60 -3.68 -2.03 -4.94
N SER A 61 -3.75 -0.87 -5.59
CA SER A 61 -3.10 -0.63 -6.87
C SER A 61 -2.40 0.73 -6.92
N ASP A 62 -1.29 0.77 -7.64
CA ASP A 62 -0.56 1.98 -8.00
C ASP A 62 -0.25 2.01 -9.51
N ASP A 63 -0.13 3.20 -10.07
CA ASP A 63 0.37 3.45 -11.43
C ASP A 63 1.85 3.86 -11.44
N GLY A 64 2.64 3.37 -10.48
CA GLY A 64 4.07 3.62 -10.37
C GLY A 64 4.88 2.85 -11.41
N THR A 65 6.20 2.82 -11.25
CA THR A 65 7.13 2.21 -12.22
C THR A 65 6.88 0.74 -12.50
N GLY A 66 6.17 0.03 -11.62
CA GLY A 66 6.08 -1.43 -11.62
C GLY A 66 7.43 -2.09 -11.38
N MET A 67 7.47 -3.41 -11.51
CA MET A 67 8.64 -4.23 -11.24
C MET A 67 8.98 -5.13 -12.43
N SER A 68 10.28 -5.30 -12.70
CA SER A 68 10.78 -6.36 -13.57
C SER A 68 10.95 -7.67 -12.80
N LYS A 69 11.17 -8.79 -13.50
CA LYS A 69 11.51 -10.07 -12.87
C LYS A 69 12.68 -9.95 -11.91
N LYS A 70 13.73 -9.23 -12.32
CA LYS A 70 14.90 -8.94 -11.49
C LYS A 70 14.56 -8.12 -10.25
N ASP A 71 13.70 -7.11 -10.38
CA ASP A 71 13.26 -6.31 -9.22
C ASP A 71 12.49 -7.19 -8.22
N ILE A 72 11.70 -8.15 -8.69
CA ILE A 72 10.99 -9.08 -7.82
C ILE A 72 11.95 -10.02 -7.09
N GLU A 73 12.87 -10.65 -7.83
CA GLU A 73 13.82 -11.65 -7.32
C GLU A 73 14.86 -11.05 -6.39
N ASP A 74 15.44 -9.90 -6.74
CA ASP A 74 16.58 -9.31 -6.01
C ASP A 74 16.14 -8.33 -4.92
N ARG A 75 14.91 -7.79 -4.99
CA ARG A 75 14.48 -6.69 -4.11
C ARG A 75 13.16 -6.96 -3.41
N TRP A 76 12.10 -7.33 -4.14
CA TRP A 76 10.76 -7.47 -3.56
C TRP A 76 10.67 -8.64 -2.58
N ILE A 77 11.16 -9.82 -2.95
CA ILE A 77 11.05 -10.98 -2.07
C ILE A 77 12.15 -11.03 -0.99
N VAL A 78 13.25 -10.32 -1.20
CA VAL A 78 14.39 -10.31 -0.28
C VAL A 78 14.07 -9.43 0.93
N LEU A 79 14.09 -9.98 2.14
CA LEU A 79 13.84 -9.22 3.36
C LEU A 79 15.01 -8.34 3.76
N GLY A 80 14.72 -7.19 4.37
CA GLY A 80 15.75 -6.34 4.95
C GLY A 80 16.70 -5.74 3.91
N THR A 81 16.28 -5.66 2.65
CA THR A 81 17.02 -4.89 1.65
C THR A 81 16.94 -3.41 2.04
N ASP A 82 18.13 -2.84 2.28
CA ASP A 82 18.34 -1.41 2.33
C ASP A 82 18.04 -0.85 0.94
N SER A 83 16.77 -0.52 0.68
CA SER A 83 16.35 -0.11 -0.65
C SER A 83 17.06 1.18 -1.10
N ARG A 84 17.56 2.01 -0.16
CA ARG A 84 18.35 3.23 -0.44
C ARG A 84 19.27 3.63 0.74
N VAL A 85 20.37 2.91 0.96
CA VAL A 85 21.47 3.46 1.79
C VAL A 85 22.16 4.60 1.03
N ARG A 86 22.52 5.65 1.78
CA ARG A 86 23.30 6.83 1.37
C ARG A 86 24.40 6.44 0.37
N GLY A 87 24.30 6.91 -0.87
CA GLY A 87 25.29 6.67 -1.93
C GLY A 87 24.77 5.96 -3.19
N ALA A 88 23.50 5.55 -3.24
CA ALA A 88 22.88 5.15 -4.51
C ALA A 88 22.82 6.34 -5.47
N GLU A 89 23.19 6.13 -6.74
CA GLU A 89 23.01 7.13 -7.77
C GLU A 89 21.52 7.55 -7.85
N PRO A 90 21.23 8.84 -8.05
CA PRO A 90 19.86 9.30 -8.21
C PRO A 90 19.20 8.56 -9.38
N LEU A 91 17.94 8.16 -9.19
CA LEU A 91 17.16 7.48 -10.22
C LEU A 91 17.17 8.30 -11.52
N THR A 92 17.33 7.59 -12.63
CA THR A 92 17.26 8.18 -13.97
C THR A 92 15.89 8.84 -14.20
N GLU A 93 15.81 9.76 -15.15
CA GLU A 93 14.52 10.40 -15.49
C GLU A 93 13.48 9.38 -15.94
N GLU A 94 13.88 8.34 -16.68
CA GLU A 94 13.01 7.24 -17.09
C GLU A 94 12.49 6.43 -15.90
N GLU A 95 13.35 6.08 -14.93
CA GLU A 95 12.95 5.40 -13.69
C GLU A 95 12.06 6.27 -12.79
N ARG A 96 12.06 7.59 -12.99
CA ARG A 96 11.14 8.52 -12.32
C ARG A 96 9.89 8.80 -13.13
N LEU A 97 9.69 8.13 -14.27
CA LEU A 97 8.57 8.38 -15.18
C LEU A 97 8.51 9.84 -15.67
N GLY A 98 9.68 10.49 -15.83
CA GLY A 98 9.78 11.91 -16.20
C GLY A 98 9.44 12.90 -15.07
N LYS A 99 9.27 12.42 -13.83
CA LYS A 99 8.80 13.25 -12.70
C LYS A 99 9.96 13.81 -11.88
N PRO A 100 9.79 14.97 -11.20
CA PRO A 100 10.82 15.52 -10.32
C PRO A 100 11.17 14.56 -9.19
N ILE A 101 12.39 14.65 -8.67
CA ILE A 101 12.87 13.79 -7.57
C ILE A 101 11.96 13.98 -6.35
N ARG A 102 11.40 12.86 -5.86
CA ARG A 102 10.58 12.81 -4.66
C ARG A 102 11.45 12.47 -3.46
N ILE A 103 11.22 13.14 -2.33
CA ILE A 103 11.78 12.70 -1.03
C ILE A 103 11.04 11.40 -0.68
N PRO A 104 11.75 10.27 -0.48
CA PRO A 104 11.11 8.99 -0.18
C PRO A 104 10.26 9.04 1.09
N MET A 105 9.14 8.33 1.10
CA MET A 105 8.26 8.22 2.27
C MET A 105 8.44 6.90 3.02
N GLY A 106 8.91 5.83 2.36
CA GLY A 106 9.20 4.54 2.98
C GLY A 106 10.52 4.54 3.73
N GLU A 107 10.50 4.16 5.02
CA GLU A 107 11.70 4.15 5.87
C GLU A 107 12.24 2.75 6.19
N LYS A 108 11.44 1.68 5.99
CA LYS A 108 11.79 0.33 6.45
C LYS A 108 11.53 -0.69 5.35
N GLY A 109 12.56 -1.43 4.93
CA GLY A 109 12.52 -2.49 3.90
C GLY A 109 11.65 -3.71 4.22
N ILE A 110 10.64 -3.55 5.08
CA ILE A 110 9.63 -4.53 5.49
C ILE A 110 8.20 -4.08 5.12
N GLY A 111 8.01 -2.82 4.71
CA GLY A 111 6.67 -2.26 4.44
C GLY A 111 5.85 -3.02 3.39
N ARG A 112 6.48 -3.81 2.52
CA ARG A 112 5.82 -4.70 1.54
C ARG A 112 5.17 -5.95 2.14
N LEU A 113 5.65 -6.41 3.30
CA LEU A 113 5.05 -7.54 4.02
C LEU A 113 3.69 -7.17 4.64
N SER A 114 3.33 -5.88 4.65
CA SER A 114 2.03 -5.42 5.11
C SER A 114 0.85 -5.95 4.31
N VAL A 115 1.08 -6.39 3.07
CA VAL A 115 0.04 -7.07 2.30
C VAL A 115 -0.45 -8.35 2.98
N SER A 116 0.39 -9.01 3.79
CA SER A 116 -0.01 -10.18 4.59
C SER A 116 -1.00 -9.83 5.71
N TYR A 117 -0.99 -8.59 6.21
CA TYR A 117 -1.96 -8.10 7.18
C TYR A 117 -3.35 -7.93 6.55
N LEU A 118 -3.40 -7.55 5.26
CA LEU A 118 -4.65 -7.30 4.54
C LEU A 118 -5.47 -8.56 4.27
N GLY A 119 -4.84 -9.73 4.27
CA GLY A 119 -5.51 -11.01 4.10
C GLY A 119 -4.53 -12.16 3.82
N PRO A 120 -4.99 -13.41 3.90
CA PRO A 120 -4.13 -14.57 3.80
C PRO A 120 -3.62 -14.81 2.37
N LYS A 121 -4.47 -14.58 1.35
CA LYS A 121 -4.20 -14.95 -0.04
C LYS A 121 -4.00 -13.71 -0.89
N MET A 122 -2.84 -13.61 -1.54
CA MET A 122 -2.46 -12.48 -2.36
C MET A 122 -2.08 -12.94 -3.76
N PHE A 123 -2.69 -12.31 -4.76
CA PHE A 123 -2.30 -12.39 -6.16
C PHE A 123 -1.79 -11.02 -6.59
N MET A 124 -0.50 -10.94 -6.93
CA MET A 124 0.14 -9.71 -7.38
C MET A 124 0.27 -9.73 -8.88
N ILE A 125 -0.08 -8.62 -9.53
CA ILE A 125 0.26 -8.34 -10.92
C ILE A 125 1.06 -7.05 -10.96
N THR A 126 2.16 -7.02 -11.71
CA THR A 126 2.98 -5.83 -11.87
C THR A 126 3.51 -5.74 -13.29
N LYS A 127 3.71 -4.52 -13.78
CA LYS A 127 4.23 -4.29 -15.12
C LYS A 127 5.10 -3.05 -15.14
N LYS A 128 6.32 -3.19 -15.64
CA LYS A 128 7.19 -2.04 -15.93
C LYS A 128 6.83 -1.41 -17.28
N LYS A 129 7.09 -0.11 -17.44
CA LYS A 129 6.91 0.57 -18.73
C LYS A 129 7.64 -0.21 -19.84
N ASN A 130 6.94 -0.52 -20.94
CA ASN A 130 7.44 -1.33 -22.05
C ASN A 130 7.95 -2.74 -21.69
N GLY A 131 7.62 -3.24 -20.50
CA GLY A 131 7.99 -4.57 -20.03
C GLY A 131 6.84 -5.56 -20.09
N ASN A 132 7.17 -6.82 -19.75
CA ASN A 132 6.18 -7.88 -19.60
C ASN A 132 5.33 -7.67 -18.34
N CYS A 133 4.07 -8.07 -18.42
CA CYS A 133 3.20 -8.14 -17.26
C CYS A 133 3.56 -9.41 -16.48
N LEU A 134 3.82 -9.29 -15.18
CA LEU A 134 4.29 -10.37 -14.31
C LEU A 134 3.27 -10.63 -13.22
N ALA A 135 3.13 -11.90 -12.85
CA ALA A 135 2.20 -12.36 -11.84
C ALA A 135 2.82 -13.38 -10.88
N LEU A 136 2.47 -13.26 -9.60
CA LEU A 136 2.77 -14.26 -8.57
C LEU A 136 1.59 -14.42 -7.61
N PHE A 137 1.53 -15.57 -6.96
CA PHE A 137 0.53 -15.90 -5.96
C PHE A 137 1.21 -16.40 -4.68
N ILE A 138 0.75 -15.93 -3.52
CA ILE A 138 1.20 -16.38 -2.21
C ILE A 138 -0.01 -16.50 -1.28
N ASP A 139 -0.11 -17.63 -0.57
CA ASP A 139 -0.91 -17.72 0.65
C ASP A 139 0.02 -17.60 1.87
N TRP A 140 -0.06 -16.47 2.57
CA TRP A 140 0.80 -16.11 3.69
C TRP A 140 0.70 -17.06 4.88
N ARG A 141 -0.38 -17.85 4.98
CA ARG A 141 -0.53 -18.88 6.03
C ARG A 141 0.53 -19.97 5.96
N ILE A 142 1.24 -20.09 4.83
CA ILE A 142 2.44 -20.95 4.74
C ILE A 142 3.50 -20.61 5.80
N LEU A 143 3.58 -19.34 6.20
CA LEU A 143 4.56 -18.85 7.17
C LEU A 143 4.23 -19.27 8.61
N ASP A 144 3.00 -19.72 8.87
CA ASP A 144 2.56 -20.21 10.18
C ASP A 144 3.14 -21.60 10.49
N ASN A 145 3.64 -22.32 9.48
CA ASN A 145 4.41 -23.55 9.66
C ASN A 145 5.82 -23.21 10.16
N TYR A 146 6.06 -23.41 11.46
CA TYR A 146 7.33 -23.10 12.12
C TYR A 146 8.47 -24.07 11.76
N ASN A 147 8.17 -25.18 11.07
CA ASN A 147 9.18 -26.12 10.60
C ASN A 147 9.90 -25.62 9.35
N LEU A 148 9.26 -24.79 8.52
CA LEU A 148 9.82 -24.26 7.29
C LEU A 148 10.92 -23.21 7.53
N TYR A 149 11.96 -23.25 6.69
CA TYR A 149 12.87 -22.13 6.44
C TYR A 149 12.38 -21.33 5.24
N LEU A 150 12.82 -20.08 5.13
CA LEU A 150 12.44 -19.24 3.99
C LEU A 150 12.87 -19.81 2.63
N ASN A 151 14.02 -20.48 2.61
CA ASN A 151 14.53 -21.12 1.40
C ASN A 151 13.77 -22.42 1.04
N ASP A 152 12.85 -22.88 1.89
CA ASP A 152 12.01 -24.06 1.60
C ASP A 152 10.70 -23.68 0.90
N ILE A 153 10.44 -22.38 0.69
CA ILE A 153 9.21 -21.86 0.10
C ILE A 153 9.49 -21.40 -1.33
N ASP A 154 8.96 -22.14 -2.30
CA ASP A 154 9.07 -21.79 -3.72
C ASP A 154 7.94 -20.85 -4.14
N ILE A 155 8.30 -19.64 -4.54
CA ILE A 155 7.36 -18.64 -5.07
C ILE A 155 7.60 -18.51 -6.57
N HIS A 156 6.59 -18.89 -7.34
CA HIS A 156 6.66 -18.90 -8.79
C HIS A 156 6.23 -17.56 -9.37
N LEU A 157 6.92 -17.14 -10.43
CA LEU A 157 6.63 -15.94 -11.20
C LEU A 157 6.29 -16.32 -12.64
N LYS A 158 5.16 -15.83 -13.15
CA LYS A 158 4.72 -16.06 -14.53
C LYS A 158 4.53 -14.76 -15.29
N GLU A 159 4.80 -14.80 -16.58
CA GLU A 159 4.49 -13.70 -17.49
C GLU A 159 3.05 -13.84 -18.01
N ILE A 160 2.33 -12.73 -18.08
CA ILE A 160 1.00 -12.65 -18.67
C ILE A 160 1.11 -11.92 -20.01
N SER A 161 0.78 -12.61 -21.10
CA SER A 161 0.82 -12.01 -22.44
C SER A 161 -0.51 -11.33 -22.82
N SER A 162 -1.62 -11.82 -22.30
CA SER A 162 -2.98 -11.34 -22.59
C SER A 162 -3.87 -11.38 -21.34
N SER A 163 -4.81 -10.43 -21.21
CA SER A 163 -5.77 -10.40 -20.11
C SER A 163 -6.62 -11.68 -20.03
N SER A 164 -6.87 -12.32 -21.17
CA SER A 164 -7.56 -13.62 -21.27
C SER A 164 -6.84 -14.76 -20.54
N GLU A 165 -5.53 -14.65 -20.32
CA GLU A 165 -4.71 -15.69 -19.67
C GLU A 165 -4.69 -15.56 -18.15
N ILE A 166 -5.14 -14.43 -17.58
CA ILE A 166 -5.03 -14.13 -16.13
C ILE A 166 -5.60 -15.27 -15.28
N LYS A 167 -6.80 -15.77 -15.61
CA LYS A 167 -7.43 -16.85 -14.85
C LYS A 167 -6.65 -18.16 -14.94
N LYS A 168 -6.13 -18.49 -16.13
CA LYS A 168 -5.30 -19.67 -16.37
C LYS A 168 -3.99 -19.57 -15.58
N ILE A 169 -3.32 -18.42 -15.63
CA ILE A 169 -2.05 -18.18 -14.93
C ILE A 169 -2.24 -18.22 -13.42
N LEU A 170 -3.32 -17.62 -12.89
CA LEU A 170 -3.65 -17.75 -11.48
C LEU A 170 -3.85 -19.22 -11.08
N PHE A 171 -4.58 -20.01 -11.88
CA PHE A 171 -4.76 -21.43 -11.62
C PHE A 171 -3.43 -22.20 -11.63
N GLU A 172 -2.53 -21.92 -12.58
CA GLU A 172 -1.20 -22.53 -12.61
C GLU A 172 -0.35 -22.15 -11.40
N LEU A 173 -0.29 -20.86 -11.05
CA LEU A 173 0.44 -20.36 -9.88
C LEU A 173 -0.08 -20.97 -8.57
N VAL A 174 -1.39 -21.14 -8.44
CA VAL A 174 -2.00 -21.80 -7.28
C VAL A 174 -1.57 -23.28 -7.20
N ASN A 175 -1.57 -24.00 -8.32
CA ASN A 175 -1.13 -25.39 -8.35
C ASN A 175 0.36 -25.55 -8.05
N GLU A 176 1.20 -24.63 -8.54
CA GLU A 176 2.62 -24.56 -8.22
C GLU A 176 2.83 -24.26 -6.73
N PHE A 177 2.11 -23.27 -6.18
CA PHE A 177 2.16 -22.95 -4.75
C PHE A 177 1.79 -24.16 -3.86
N LYS A 178 0.78 -24.96 -4.25
CA LYS A 178 0.38 -26.17 -3.51
C LYS A 178 1.46 -27.23 -3.42
N GLN A 179 2.50 -27.19 -4.27
CA GLN A 179 3.63 -28.11 -4.16
C GLN A 179 4.42 -27.88 -2.87
N ASN A 180 4.47 -26.63 -2.37
CA ASN A 180 5.08 -26.31 -1.08
C ASN A 180 4.42 -27.03 0.10
N LEU A 181 3.15 -27.43 -0.03
CA LEU A 181 2.33 -28.04 1.03
C LEU A 181 2.51 -29.56 1.17
N ARG A 182 3.35 -30.17 0.33
CA ARG A 182 3.50 -31.64 0.21
C ARG A 182 4.79 -32.20 0.81
N SER A 183 5.63 -31.35 1.41
CA SER A 183 6.90 -31.76 2.00
C SER A 183 6.72 -32.43 3.38
N CYS A 184 7.72 -33.21 3.83
CA CYS A 184 7.72 -33.82 5.17
C CYS A 184 7.70 -32.78 6.31
N ASN A 185 8.04 -31.52 6.02
CA ASN A 185 7.97 -30.42 6.98
C ASN A 185 6.52 -30.09 7.41
N TRP A 186 5.51 -30.72 6.81
CA TRP A 186 4.10 -30.53 7.15
C TRP A 186 3.52 -31.60 8.08
N GLU A 187 4.27 -32.63 8.49
CA GLU A 187 3.71 -33.73 9.31
C GLU A 187 2.98 -33.23 10.58
N GLU A 188 3.55 -32.26 11.31
CA GLU A 188 2.93 -31.64 12.49
C GLU A 188 1.89 -30.56 12.17
N HIS A 189 1.86 -30.10 10.91
CA HIS A 189 1.03 -29.00 10.42
C HIS A 189 0.04 -29.44 9.32
N GLN A 190 -0.21 -30.75 9.19
CA GLN A 190 -1.04 -31.29 8.10
C GLN A 190 -2.45 -30.67 8.06
N PRO A 191 -3.15 -30.41 9.18
CA PRO A 191 -4.46 -29.76 9.14
C PRO A 191 -4.42 -28.35 8.52
N LEU A 192 -3.33 -27.61 8.73
CA LEU A 192 -3.12 -26.30 8.12
C LEU A 192 -2.85 -26.44 6.62
N ALA A 193 -1.99 -27.38 6.21
CA ALA A 193 -1.73 -27.69 4.80
C ALA A 193 -3.03 -28.02 4.04
N ASP A 194 -3.86 -28.88 4.62
CA ASP A 194 -5.14 -29.30 4.04
C ASP A 194 -6.10 -28.12 3.91
N THR A 195 -6.16 -27.25 4.93
CA THR A 195 -6.98 -26.03 4.91
C THR A 195 -6.53 -25.07 3.82
N ILE A 196 -5.23 -24.77 3.73
CA ILE A 196 -4.66 -23.91 2.69
C ILE A 196 -4.95 -24.50 1.30
N SER A 197 -4.69 -25.80 1.13
CA SER A 197 -4.91 -26.52 -0.14
C SER A 197 -6.37 -26.46 -0.60
N LYS A 198 -7.33 -26.67 0.32
CA LYS A 198 -8.77 -26.62 0.05
C LYS A 198 -9.24 -25.20 -0.28
N ASP A 199 -8.80 -24.23 0.48
CA ASP A 199 -9.17 -22.82 0.26
C ASP A 199 -8.61 -22.28 -1.06
N ALA A 200 -7.49 -22.83 -1.52
CA ALA A 200 -6.90 -22.50 -2.80
C ALA A 200 -7.61 -23.14 -4.00
N GLU A 201 -8.46 -24.16 -3.81
CA GLU A 201 -9.24 -24.76 -4.90
C GLU A 201 -10.48 -23.93 -5.26
N ASN A 202 -10.94 -23.07 -4.36
CA ASN A 202 -12.20 -22.31 -4.49
C ASN A 202 -12.03 -20.92 -5.12
N PHE A 203 -11.08 -20.73 -6.05
CA PHE A 203 -10.91 -19.44 -6.73
C PHE A 203 -11.84 -19.30 -7.93
N ASN A 204 -12.93 -18.57 -7.76
CA ASN A 204 -13.59 -17.94 -8.89
C ASN A 204 -13.03 -16.53 -9.07
N PHE A 205 -12.09 -16.36 -10.02
CA PHE A 205 -11.55 -15.04 -10.34
C PHE A 205 -12.60 -14.21 -11.11
N PRO A 206 -13.08 -13.08 -10.55
CA PRO A 206 -14.17 -12.31 -11.14
C PRO A 206 -13.81 -11.68 -12.49
N ASP A 207 -14.72 -11.70 -13.46
CA ASP A 207 -14.50 -11.11 -14.79
C ASP A 207 -14.23 -9.61 -14.75
N PHE A 208 -14.92 -8.88 -13.86
CA PHE A 208 -14.69 -7.43 -13.73
C PHE A 208 -13.27 -7.08 -13.26
N LEU A 209 -12.58 -7.98 -12.56
CA LEU A 209 -11.18 -7.78 -12.20
C LEU A 209 -10.27 -8.01 -13.40
N VAL A 210 -10.59 -8.97 -14.27
CA VAL A 210 -9.87 -9.16 -15.55
C VAL A 210 -9.99 -7.90 -16.40
N GLU A 211 -11.20 -7.35 -16.53
CA GLU A 211 -11.47 -6.09 -17.25
C GLU A 211 -10.69 -4.91 -16.65
N ARG A 212 -10.66 -4.80 -15.31
CA ARG A 212 -9.88 -3.77 -14.62
C ARG A 212 -8.39 -3.91 -14.90
N ILE A 213 -7.81 -5.10 -14.73
CA ILE A 213 -6.39 -5.35 -14.99
C ILE A 213 -6.06 -5.04 -16.45
N GLN A 214 -6.96 -5.38 -17.38
CA GLN A 214 -6.82 -5.01 -18.78
C GLN A 214 -6.72 -3.48 -18.95
N SER A 215 -7.64 -2.72 -18.36
CA SER A 215 -7.61 -1.26 -18.42
C SER A 215 -6.37 -0.64 -17.78
N ASP A 216 -5.92 -1.19 -16.65
CA ASP A 216 -4.85 -0.61 -15.83
C ASP A 216 -3.47 -0.93 -16.42
N PHE A 217 -3.27 -2.13 -16.99
CA PHE A 217 -1.95 -2.63 -17.39
C PHE A 217 -1.75 -2.86 -18.89
N TYR A 218 -2.82 -2.95 -19.68
CA TYR A 218 -2.71 -3.23 -21.11
C TYR A 218 -2.86 -1.93 -21.92
N GLY A 219 -1.87 -1.67 -22.76
CA GLY A 219 -1.71 -0.42 -23.49
C GLY A 219 -0.26 0.04 -23.51
N GLU A 220 0.04 0.90 -24.47
CA GLU A 220 1.32 1.62 -24.51
C GLU A 220 1.44 2.48 -23.24
N ASP A 221 2.65 2.54 -22.68
CA ASP A 221 2.97 3.33 -21.48
C ASP A 221 2.22 2.96 -20.19
N ARG A 222 1.42 1.89 -20.15
CA ARG A 222 0.80 1.38 -18.91
C ARG A 222 1.80 0.60 -18.05
N HIS A 223 1.91 1.00 -16.79
CA HIS A 223 2.81 0.44 -15.78
C HIS A 223 2.18 0.57 -14.38
N GLY A 224 2.67 -0.21 -13.42
CA GLY A 224 2.19 -0.15 -12.04
C GLY A 224 2.26 -1.50 -11.32
N THR A 225 1.57 -1.58 -10.19
CA THR A 225 1.37 -2.83 -9.44
C THR A 225 -0.05 -2.89 -8.88
N ILE A 226 -0.64 -4.08 -8.86
CA ILE A 226 -1.90 -4.37 -8.17
C ILE A 226 -1.71 -5.61 -7.30
N PHE A 227 -2.13 -5.51 -6.05
CA PHE A 227 -2.33 -6.62 -5.12
C PHE A 227 -3.82 -6.92 -5.06
N ILE A 228 -4.16 -8.19 -5.27
CA ILE A 228 -5.53 -8.70 -5.16
C ILE A 228 -5.54 -9.67 -3.98
N VAL A 229 -6.25 -9.29 -2.94
CA VAL A 229 -6.34 -10.01 -1.68
C VAL A 229 -7.71 -10.68 -1.59
N PHE A 230 -7.69 -12.01 -1.51
CA PHE A 230 -8.89 -12.83 -1.35
C PHE A 230 -9.12 -13.11 0.14
N ASP A 231 -10.39 -13.08 0.55
CA ASP A 231 -10.80 -13.18 1.95
C ASP A 231 -10.08 -12.13 2.82
N PRO A 232 -10.30 -10.83 2.53
CA PRO A 232 -9.63 -9.75 3.24
C PRO A 232 -9.91 -9.77 4.73
N HIS A 233 -9.01 -9.15 5.49
CA HIS A 233 -9.05 -9.02 6.94
C HIS A 233 -10.43 -8.57 7.46
N ASP A 234 -10.85 -9.10 8.61
CA ASP A 234 -12.20 -8.87 9.15
C ASP A 234 -12.54 -7.38 9.28
N GLN A 235 -11.60 -6.55 9.73
CA GLN A 235 -11.75 -5.09 9.81
C GLN A 235 -12.15 -4.44 8.47
N LEU A 236 -11.68 -4.96 7.32
CA LEU A 236 -12.13 -4.49 6.01
C LEU A 236 -13.57 -4.93 5.75
N THR A 237 -13.91 -6.17 6.05
CA THR A 237 -15.28 -6.68 5.85
C THR A 237 -16.30 -6.04 6.78
N GLU A 238 -15.88 -5.58 7.97
CA GLU A 238 -16.73 -4.86 8.92
C GLU A 238 -17.17 -3.49 8.39
N LEU A 239 -16.40 -2.88 7.48
CA LEU A 239 -16.80 -1.65 6.78
C LEU A 239 -18.11 -1.82 5.97
N SER A 240 -18.56 -3.06 5.74
CA SER A 240 -19.80 -3.37 5.04
C SER A 240 -21.03 -3.53 5.91
N LYS A 241 -20.87 -3.63 7.23
CA LYS A 241 -21.96 -4.02 8.15
C LYS A 241 -22.87 -2.86 8.57
N GLY A 242 -22.49 -1.61 8.32
CA GLY A 242 -23.29 -0.43 8.61
C GLY A 242 -24.00 0.11 7.38
N ASP A 243 -25.20 0.68 7.54
CA ASP A 243 -25.81 1.52 6.51
C ASP A 243 -24.87 2.70 6.21
N ARG A 244 -24.83 3.18 4.96
CA ARG A 244 -23.94 4.29 4.53
C ARG A 244 -24.03 5.55 5.41
N ILE A 245 -25.15 5.73 6.11
CA ILE A 245 -25.41 6.83 7.04
C ILE A 245 -24.77 6.57 8.42
N ASP A 246 -24.81 5.34 8.92
CA ASP A 246 -24.26 4.94 10.22
C ASP A 246 -22.72 4.86 10.21
N ILE A 247 -22.14 4.56 9.05
CA ILE A 247 -20.70 4.56 8.78
C ILE A 247 -20.00 5.87 9.14
N ARG A 248 -20.70 7.03 9.09
CA ARG A 248 -20.13 8.34 9.43
C ARG A 248 -19.97 8.55 10.95
N GLY A 249 -20.74 7.84 11.76
CA GLY A 249 -20.67 7.93 13.22
C GLY A 249 -19.68 6.96 13.86
N ASP A 250 -19.23 5.94 13.12
CA ASP A 250 -18.36 4.89 13.64
C ASP A 250 -16.94 5.41 13.94
N PRO A 251 -16.47 5.37 15.21
CA PRO A 251 -15.14 5.83 15.58
C PRO A 251 -13.99 5.10 14.87
N ALA A 252 -14.14 3.80 14.61
CA ALA A 252 -13.10 3.01 13.93
C ALA A 252 -12.99 3.37 12.45
N ILE A 253 -14.13 3.63 11.80
CA ILE A 253 -14.14 4.10 10.41
C ILE A 253 -13.58 5.51 10.32
N ASN A 254 -13.94 6.41 11.25
CA ASN A 254 -13.38 7.75 11.28
C ASN A 254 -11.87 7.74 11.52
N TYR A 255 -11.38 6.86 12.39
CA TYR A 255 -9.94 6.64 12.58
C TYR A 255 -9.24 6.16 11.30
N LEU A 256 -9.82 5.18 10.60
CA LEU A 256 -9.31 4.71 9.31
C LEU A 256 -9.26 5.86 8.29
N ARG A 257 -10.35 6.62 8.16
CA ARG A 257 -10.46 7.77 7.24
C ARG A 257 -9.42 8.84 7.53
N SER A 258 -9.28 9.25 8.81
CA SER A 258 -8.28 10.26 9.22
C SER A 258 -6.86 9.80 8.95
N SER A 259 -6.56 8.54 9.24
CA SER A 259 -5.22 7.98 9.08
C SER A 259 -4.80 7.89 7.61
N LEU A 260 -5.71 7.44 6.75
CA LEU A 260 -5.45 7.33 5.31
C LEU A 260 -5.42 8.68 4.60
N SER A 261 -6.26 9.63 5.01
CA SER A 261 -6.29 10.96 4.40
C SER A 261 -5.07 11.80 4.76
N GLY A 262 -4.46 11.54 5.91
CA GLY A 262 -3.25 12.23 6.39
C GLY A 262 -1.97 11.93 5.59
N ILE A 263 -1.98 10.96 4.66
CA ILE A 263 -0.80 10.63 3.85
C ILE A 263 -0.45 11.73 2.83
N ASN A 264 -1.43 12.55 2.43
CA ASN A 264 -1.25 13.63 1.49
C ASN A 264 -1.56 14.96 2.18
N ASN A 265 -0.67 15.95 2.03
CA ASN A 265 -0.95 17.29 2.50
C ASN A 265 -2.01 17.92 1.58
N SER A 266 -3.26 17.90 2.04
CA SER A 266 -4.40 18.42 1.29
C SER A 266 -4.34 19.92 1.01
N PHE A 267 -3.49 20.66 1.75
CA PHE A 267 -3.33 22.12 1.67
C PHE A 267 -2.27 22.58 0.66
N LYS A 268 -1.46 21.68 0.10
CA LYS A 268 -0.58 22.05 -1.02
C LYS A 268 -1.38 22.20 -2.31
N GLU A 269 -1.18 23.32 -3.01
CA GLU A 269 -1.79 23.59 -4.33
C GLU A 269 -1.39 22.52 -5.35
N GLU A 270 -0.12 22.12 -5.35
CA GLU A 270 0.38 21.01 -6.18
C GLU A 270 0.43 19.71 -5.37
N LYS A 271 -0.47 18.79 -5.71
CA LYS A 271 -0.48 17.43 -5.16
C LYS A 271 0.43 16.54 -6.00
N LEU A 272 1.43 15.95 -5.34
CA LEU A 272 2.36 15.01 -5.99
C LEU A 272 1.69 13.70 -6.43
N PHE A 273 0.60 13.30 -5.76
CA PHE A 273 -0.16 12.09 -6.02
C PHE A 273 -1.59 12.19 -5.45
N LYS A 274 -2.46 11.25 -5.83
CA LYS A 274 -3.83 11.08 -5.37
C LYS A 274 -3.98 9.73 -4.67
N THR A 275 -4.84 9.71 -3.65
CA THR A 275 -5.21 8.50 -2.91
C THR A 275 -6.73 8.34 -2.92
N ASN A 276 -7.20 7.11 -3.07
CA ASN A 276 -8.62 6.76 -3.05
C ASN A 276 -8.84 5.43 -2.29
N PHE A 277 -9.96 5.34 -1.57
CA PHE A 277 -10.44 4.09 -1.00
C PHE A 277 -11.88 3.88 -1.44
N PHE A 278 -12.10 3.04 -2.43
CA PHE A 278 -13.44 2.75 -2.92
C PHE A 278 -14.05 1.53 -2.24
N ILE A 279 -15.31 1.63 -1.83
CA ILE A 279 -16.13 0.50 -1.42
C ILE A 279 -17.16 0.23 -2.52
N HIS A 280 -17.26 -1.03 -2.93
CA HIS A 280 -18.18 -1.51 -3.97
C HIS A 280 -19.14 -2.51 -3.34
N ASP A 281 -20.41 -2.13 -3.25
CA ASP A 281 -21.51 -2.95 -2.72
C ASP A 281 -22.58 -3.19 -3.80
N SER A 282 -23.68 -3.88 -3.44
CA SER A 282 -24.80 -4.10 -4.38
C SER A 282 -25.51 -2.82 -4.83
N ALA A 283 -25.38 -1.72 -4.07
CA ALA A 283 -25.98 -0.42 -4.35
C ALA A 283 -25.04 0.51 -5.17
N GLY A 284 -23.77 0.17 -5.35
CA GLY A 284 -22.82 0.86 -6.21
C GLY A 284 -21.45 1.09 -5.58
N LYS A 285 -20.79 2.17 -6.00
CA LYS A 285 -19.41 2.53 -5.63
C LYS A 285 -19.40 3.88 -4.90
N TYR A 286 -18.66 3.98 -3.79
CA TYR A 286 -18.37 5.26 -3.12
C TYR A 286 -16.93 5.31 -2.61
N ASP A 287 -16.38 6.51 -2.43
CA ASP A 287 -15.03 6.73 -1.89
C ASP A 287 -15.11 7.04 -0.40
N LEU A 288 -14.53 6.16 0.42
CA LEU A 288 -14.49 6.26 1.87
C LEU A 288 -13.66 7.47 2.33
N ILE A 289 -12.66 7.89 1.55
CA ILE A 289 -11.76 8.99 1.90
C ILE A 289 -11.91 10.20 0.96
N ALA A 290 -13.07 10.34 0.30
CA ALA A 290 -13.36 11.51 -0.52
C ALA A 290 -13.15 12.80 0.28
N LYS A 291 -12.44 13.75 -0.36
CA LYS A 291 -12.03 15.03 0.23
C LYS A 291 -13.16 15.97 0.60
N GLU A 292 -14.36 15.77 0.03
CA GLU A 292 -15.55 16.58 0.34
C GLU A 292 -15.99 16.45 1.81
N ASP A 293 -15.47 15.44 2.53
CA ASP A 293 -15.75 15.19 3.95
C ASP A 293 -14.57 15.60 4.90
N PHE A 294 -13.54 16.32 4.43
CA PHE A 294 -12.40 16.79 5.25
C PHE A 294 -12.31 18.32 5.34
N PHE A 295 -11.76 18.85 6.45
CA PHE A 295 -11.54 20.29 6.63
C PHE A 295 -10.79 20.89 5.42
N THR A 296 -11.42 21.84 4.75
CA THR A 296 -10.74 22.72 3.79
C THR A 296 -9.79 23.67 4.52
N ARG A 297 -8.93 24.37 3.77
CA ARG A 297 -8.07 25.43 4.35
C ARG A 297 -8.94 26.50 5.03
N ASP A 298 -10.07 26.83 4.42
CA ASP A 298 -11.04 27.75 4.97
C ASP A 298 -11.71 27.16 6.22
N ASP A 299 -12.09 25.88 6.24
CA ASP A 299 -12.65 25.24 7.44
C ASP A 299 -11.65 25.20 8.60
N MET A 300 -10.36 24.96 8.33
CA MET A 300 -9.32 25.05 9.36
C MET A 300 -9.18 26.48 9.85
N PHE A 301 -9.10 27.45 8.94
CA PHE A 301 -8.98 28.86 9.31
C PHE A 301 -10.20 29.37 10.07
N GLU A 302 -11.41 28.91 9.75
CA GLU A 302 -12.66 29.36 10.38
C GLU A 302 -12.93 28.63 11.70
N ASN A 303 -12.80 27.29 11.72
CA ASN A 303 -13.23 26.46 12.85
C ASN A 303 -12.12 26.12 13.86
N SER A 304 -10.84 26.37 13.55
CA SER A 304 -9.77 26.15 14.54
C SER A 304 -9.73 27.24 15.60
N ASP A 305 -9.52 26.85 16.85
CA ASP A 305 -9.19 27.78 17.94
C ASP A 305 -7.81 28.40 17.73
N HIS A 306 -6.89 27.69 17.10
CA HIS A 306 -5.54 28.16 16.83
C HIS A 306 -5.11 27.81 15.41
N TYR A 307 -4.55 28.78 14.69
CA TYR A 307 -4.02 28.61 13.33
C TYR A 307 -2.69 29.34 13.23
N LEU A 308 -1.66 28.71 12.64
CA LEU A 308 -0.33 29.30 12.49
C LEU A 308 0.13 29.15 11.05
N THR A 309 0.30 30.26 10.35
CA THR A 309 0.81 30.27 8.97
C THR A 309 1.96 31.25 8.86
N GLY A 310 3.00 30.92 8.08
CA GLY A 310 4.15 31.81 7.92
C GLY A 310 5.36 31.15 7.30
N SER A 311 6.51 31.80 7.45
CA SER A 311 7.77 31.31 6.92
C SER A 311 8.95 31.58 7.84
N PHE A 312 9.87 30.64 7.89
CA PHE A 312 11.21 30.78 8.41
C PHE A 312 12.17 31.19 7.29
N ASP A 313 13.02 32.18 7.55
CA ASP A 313 14.11 32.55 6.65
C ASP A 313 15.35 31.65 6.83
N GLU A 314 16.41 31.93 6.04
CA GLU A 314 17.69 31.19 6.10
C GLU A 314 18.40 31.27 7.47
N ASN A 315 18.02 32.24 8.31
CA ASN A 315 18.56 32.45 9.64
C ASN A 315 17.64 31.88 10.74
N GLY A 316 16.49 31.29 10.37
CA GLY A 316 15.49 30.72 11.26
C GLY A 316 14.57 31.75 11.91
N PHE A 317 14.46 32.96 11.36
CA PHE A 317 13.50 33.96 11.81
C PHE A 317 12.13 33.61 11.24
N PHE A 318 11.14 33.53 12.11
CA PHE A 318 9.76 33.33 11.70
C PHE A 318 9.08 34.67 11.45
N ASN A 319 8.30 34.75 10.38
CA ASN A 319 7.37 35.81 10.09
C ASN A 319 6.06 35.19 9.59
N GLY A 320 4.93 35.54 10.22
CA GLY A 320 3.65 34.97 9.86
C GLY A 320 2.50 35.46 10.72
N GLU A 321 1.38 34.76 10.61
CA GLU A 321 0.12 35.06 11.27
C GLU A 321 -0.25 33.94 12.25
N LEU A 322 -0.71 34.34 13.43
CA LEU A 322 -1.24 33.45 14.44
C LEU A 322 -2.70 33.84 14.71
N LYS A 323 -3.63 32.95 14.40
CA LYS A 323 -5.02 33.02 14.89
C LYS A 323 -5.06 32.43 16.29
N VAL A 324 -5.62 33.17 17.24
CA VAL A 324 -5.98 32.70 18.59
C VAL A 324 -7.44 33.06 18.82
N PHE A 325 -8.31 32.05 18.81
CA PHE A 325 -9.76 32.17 18.74
C PHE A 325 -10.15 33.17 17.64
N ASN A 326 -10.84 34.26 17.97
CA ASN A 326 -11.31 35.23 16.98
C ASN A 326 -10.31 36.36 16.68
N GLN A 327 -9.06 36.25 17.13
CA GLN A 327 -8.04 37.28 16.94
C GLN A 327 -6.91 36.80 16.04
N ILE A 328 -6.58 37.59 15.03
CA ILE A 328 -5.44 37.36 14.14
C ILE A 328 -4.31 38.29 14.54
N ILE A 329 -3.15 37.72 14.83
CA ILE A 329 -1.96 38.43 15.32
C ILE A 329 -0.83 38.22 14.33
N GLN A 330 -0.27 39.31 13.82
CA GLN A 330 1.00 39.27 13.10
C GLN A 330 2.13 38.96 14.08
N HIS A 331 2.79 37.82 13.89
CA HIS A 331 3.83 37.35 14.79
C HIS A 331 5.18 37.25 14.08
N LYS A 332 6.20 37.81 14.73
CA LYS A 332 7.59 37.67 14.33
C LYS A 332 8.36 37.07 15.48
N PHE A 333 9.03 35.94 15.22
CA PHE A 333 9.87 35.29 16.21
C PHE A 333 11.31 35.23 15.76
N ARG A 334 12.21 35.67 16.63
CA ARG A 334 13.66 35.58 16.45
C ARG A 334 14.21 34.54 17.42
N PRO A 335 14.85 33.46 16.94
CA PRO A 335 15.44 32.45 17.82
C PRO A 335 16.60 33.04 18.63
N ARG A 336 16.66 32.70 19.92
CA ARG A 336 17.78 33.04 20.80
C ARG A 336 18.95 32.08 20.58
N ARG A 337 19.74 32.33 19.54
CA ARG A 337 20.95 31.56 19.21
C ARG A 337 22.00 32.48 18.56
N PRO A 338 23.28 32.05 18.47
CA PRO A 338 24.30 32.80 17.75
C PRO A 338 23.88 33.07 16.28
N PRO A 339 24.25 34.22 15.71
CA PRO A 339 23.99 34.51 14.30
C PRO A 339 24.56 33.42 13.38
N GLY A 340 23.77 32.95 12.42
CA GLY A 340 24.21 31.96 11.44
C GLY A 340 23.05 31.26 10.74
N ARG A 341 23.34 30.72 9.56
CA ARG A 341 22.37 29.95 8.77
C ARG A 341 21.86 28.73 9.55
N THR A 342 20.58 28.42 9.43
CA THR A 342 20.06 27.13 9.89
C THR A 342 20.61 26.02 8.97
N PRO A 343 20.85 24.80 9.50
CA PRO A 343 21.17 23.65 8.65
C PRO A 343 19.97 23.20 7.78
N TYR A 344 18.77 23.70 8.06
CA TYR A 344 17.52 23.31 7.39
C TYR A 344 17.04 24.30 6.32
N GLY A 345 17.66 25.49 6.20
CA GLY A 345 17.27 26.52 5.23
C GLY A 345 15.91 27.19 5.53
N PRO A 346 15.40 27.99 4.59
CA PRO A 346 14.07 28.60 4.70
C PRO A 346 12.96 27.55 4.57
N LEU A 347 11.88 27.71 5.33
CA LEU A 347 10.75 26.78 5.39
C LEU A 347 9.43 27.56 5.47
N LYS A 348 8.42 27.17 4.71
CA LYS A 348 7.04 27.65 4.91
C LYS A 348 6.30 26.68 5.82
N ILE A 349 5.51 27.22 6.75
CA ILE A 349 4.63 26.45 7.62
C ILE A 349 3.21 26.96 7.46
N GLU A 350 2.27 26.03 7.55
CA GLU A 350 0.83 26.25 7.61
C GLU A 350 0.19 25.09 8.36
#